data_AF-A0A9N8YR37-F1
#
_entry.id   AF-A0A9N8YR37-F1
#
_cell.length_a   1.000
_cell.length_b   1.000
_cell.length_c   1.000
_cell.angle_alpha   90.00
_cell.angle_beta   90.00
_cell.angle_gamma   90.00
#
_symmetry.space_group_name_H-M   'P 1'
#
loop_
_entity.id
_entity.type
_entity.pdbx_description
1 polymer ?
#
loop_
_entity_poly.entity_id
_entity_poly.type
_entity_poly.pdbx_seq_one_letter_code
_entity_poly.pdbx_strand_id
1 'polypeptide(L)'
;MFLSFPKLLKSNNILPSISLSLSYKILIKSPHHHTRLKLCRFFTNDPPELEFDDKALTQLLKYDRSLIRVDALRIYDSLRSTTGLVQNIEKSLYKDPLYGPCKSAVRTFKIAAKESPLKPHLIDYGTRESMAYLVGYMPIAYGPIFNVLVELQRRVPDFKPKRVLDFGTGPGTAIWATQQVWESDPEMFVGIDKSHSMLAIANSLLSMRPATDKPQKFVFRRSFEYNPAETKYDLVISAFSLNELSENTRKLMLDSMWKKTRDILVLIERGTPAGFDTIAKARQKILQESNNQLVVVGQSNSPSSSSIVERDATINESKEITDPANESTKVLNGAHVIAPCPHDGICPLVTSRNWCHFSQRIQRPSYLMKTKKAKSNLEDSMYSYVILRKGIRPEYNFSRHLSDPTSTLHSHELKDNAYHWSRLILPPMKRKGHIVMDVCHKKGVIERCNIPKSQGKIEYRDAKKSMWGDLFPHPPKNPGVQRLGVITSGDRDADEREMLAMKRKGGAKVLEGKKQQQQLLKAIESKDDGDHGLISNQVNNKSLKKLKQIN
;
A
#
# COMPACT_ATOMS: atom_id res chain seq x y z
N MET A 1 28.94 -22.48 13.42
CA MET A 1 30.29 -22.69 13.99
C MET A 1 31.14 -21.50 13.61
N PHE A 2 31.94 -21.06 14.57
CA PHE A 2 32.80 -19.87 14.61
C PHE A 2 33.80 -19.75 13.46
N LEU A 3 34.30 -18.52 13.29
CA LEU A 3 35.69 -18.08 13.00
C LEU A 3 35.65 -16.89 12.02
N SER A 4 36.43 -15.81 12.10
CA SER A 4 37.11 -15.04 13.14
C SER A 4 37.64 -13.80 12.41
N PHE A 5 37.50 -12.61 12.99
CA PHE A 5 38.21 -11.39 12.56
C PHE A 5 39.73 -11.53 12.82
N PRO A 6 40.57 -10.88 12.00
CA PRO A 6 41.72 -10.18 12.57
C PRO A 6 41.80 -8.70 12.17
N LYS A 7 42.40 -7.95 13.10
CA LYS A 7 42.71 -6.53 13.10
C LYS A 7 43.74 -6.15 12.01
N LEU A 8 43.58 -4.95 11.41
CA LEU A 8 44.64 -4.07 10.88
C LEU A 8 44.13 -2.62 11.01
N LEU A 9 44.63 -1.83 11.98
CA LEU A 9 45.67 -0.79 11.86
C LEU A 9 45.17 0.43 11.04
N LYS A 10 44.76 1.55 11.66
CA LYS A 10 45.59 2.70 12.09
C LYS A 10 46.63 3.16 11.05
N SER A 11 46.25 4.05 10.15
CA SER A 11 47.04 5.22 9.70
C SER A 11 46.15 6.23 8.95
N ASN A 12 46.62 7.48 8.94
CA ASN A 12 45.91 8.68 8.50
C ASN A 12 45.61 8.73 6.99
N ASN A 13 44.58 9.51 6.65
CA ASN A 13 44.23 10.04 5.33
C ASN A 13 43.94 9.00 4.24
N ILE A 14 42.67 8.91 3.87
CA ILE A 14 42.10 8.95 2.51
C ILE A 14 40.64 8.49 2.65
N LEU A 15 39.71 9.39 2.33
CA LEU A 15 38.31 9.04 2.06
C LEU A 15 38.27 7.97 0.95
N PRO A 16 37.47 6.90 1.08
CA PRO A 16 36.81 6.34 -0.07
C PRO A 16 35.33 6.63 0.04
N SER A 17 34.79 7.25 -1.01
CA SER A 17 33.39 7.16 -1.41
C SER A 17 33.00 5.67 -1.45
N ILE A 18 32.34 5.18 -0.39
CA ILE A 18 31.81 3.83 -0.36
C ILE A 18 30.49 3.85 -1.14
N SER A 19 30.61 3.66 -2.45
CA SER A 19 29.50 3.19 -3.30
C SER A 19 29.24 1.72 -2.96
N LEU A 20 28.40 1.47 -1.96
CA LEU A 20 27.88 0.13 -1.67
C LEU A 20 26.75 -0.19 -2.64
N SER A 21 27.10 -0.44 -3.91
CA SER A 21 26.22 -1.19 -4.81
C SER A 21 26.31 -2.66 -4.38
N LEU A 22 25.37 -3.11 -3.54
CA LEU A 22 25.15 -4.53 -3.33
C LEU A 22 24.41 -5.08 -4.57
N SER A 23 25.13 -5.17 -5.67
CA SER A 23 24.64 -5.77 -6.91
C SER A 23 24.46 -7.27 -6.68
N TYR A 24 23.24 -7.71 -6.39
CA TYR A 24 22.86 -9.12 -6.55
C TYR A 24 23.16 -9.50 -8.01
N LYS A 25 24.30 -10.13 -8.26
CA LYS A 25 24.65 -10.78 -9.54
C LYS A 25 23.71 -11.97 -9.75
N ILE A 26 22.47 -11.69 -10.11
CA ILE A 26 21.66 -12.62 -10.87
C ILE A 26 22.37 -12.69 -12.23
N LEU A 27 22.81 -13.88 -12.65
CA LEU A 27 23.18 -14.14 -14.04
C LEU A 27 21.97 -13.77 -14.94
N ILE A 28 22.01 -12.55 -15.47
CA ILE A 28 20.96 -11.91 -16.26
C ILE A 28 21.38 -12.02 -17.73
N LYS A 29 20.58 -12.73 -18.53
CA LYS A 29 20.85 -12.98 -19.95
C LYS A 29 20.31 -11.88 -20.89
N SER A 30 19.73 -10.78 -20.40
CA SER A 30 19.16 -9.70 -21.23
C SER A 30 18.84 -8.41 -20.44
N PRO A 31 19.04 -7.21 -21.03
CA PRO A 31 18.67 -5.91 -20.43
C PRO A 31 17.20 -5.78 -20.02
N HIS A 32 16.26 -6.46 -20.67
CA HIS A 32 14.81 -6.34 -20.37
C HIS A 32 14.41 -7.14 -19.13
N HIS A 33 15.10 -8.26 -18.88
CA HIS A 33 14.95 -8.99 -17.62
C HIS A 33 15.36 -8.10 -16.43
N HIS A 34 16.25 -7.13 -16.65
CA HIS A 34 16.65 -6.18 -15.62
C HIS A 34 15.59 -5.10 -15.38
N THR A 35 15.05 -4.44 -16.41
CA THR A 35 13.99 -3.43 -16.25
C THR A 35 12.71 -4.02 -15.66
N ARG A 36 12.26 -5.18 -16.16
CA ARG A 36 11.09 -5.87 -15.61
C ARG A 36 11.29 -6.26 -14.15
N LEU A 37 12.44 -6.85 -13.80
CA LEU A 37 12.74 -7.17 -12.40
C LEU A 37 12.79 -5.93 -11.52
N LYS A 38 13.39 -4.83 -11.99
CA LYS A 38 13.45 -3.56 -11.23
C LYS A 38 12.06 -3.02 -10.92
N LEU A 39 11.14 -3.05 -11.89
CA LEU A 39 9.75 -2.62 -11.69
C LEU A 39 8.96 -3.59 -10.81
N CYS A 40 9.23 -4.90 -10.91
CA CYS A 40 8.48 -5.92 -10.16
C CYS A 40 8.81 -5.93 -8.67
N ARG A 41 10.03 -5.56 -8.29
CA ARG A 41 10.51 -5.71 -6.93
C ARG A 41 10.13 -4.54 -6.05
N PHE A 42 9.33 -4.83 -5.04
CA PHE A 42 8.99 -3.89 -3.98
C PHE A 42 10.09 -3.79 -2.93
N PHE A 43 10.76 -4.91 -2.62
CA PHE A 43 11.95 -4.94 -1.76
C PHE A 43 13.19 -5.21 -2.59
N THR A 44 14.18 -4.34 -2.54
CA THR A 44 15.44 -4.59 -3.22
C THR A 44 16.68 -4.16 -2.46
N ASN A 45 16.58 -3.15 -1.60
CA ASN A 45 17.74 -2.59 -0.91
C ASN A 45 17.38 -2.44 0.56
N ASP A 46 18.28 -2.87 1.44
CA ASP A 46 18.25 -2.41 2.82
C ASP A 46 18.45 -0.88 2.79
N PRO A 47 17.61 -0.10 3.50
CA PRO A 47 17.78 1.34 3.55
C PRO A 47 19.18 1.66 4.11
N PRO A 48 19.91 2.63 3.55
CA PRO A 48 21.18 3.08 4.11
C PRO A 48 21.00 3.42 5.59
N GLU A 49 22.00 3.14 6.41
CA GLU A 49 21.91 3.46 7.83
C GLU A 49 21.82 4.98 8.00
N LEU A 50 20.80 5.42 8.73
CA LEU A 50 20.68 6.83 9.10
C LEU A 50 21.65 7.09 10.26
N GLU A 51 22.91 7.31 9.91
CA GLU A 51 23.96 7.64 10.88
C GLU A 51 23.88 9.12 11.26
N PHE A 52 23.68 9.36 12.54
CA PHE A 52 23.95 10.66 13.15
C PHE A 52 25.26 10.54 13.92
N ASP A 53 26.12 11.55 13.82
CA ASP A 53 27.31 11.61 14.67
C ASP A 53 26.90 11.54 16.14
N ASP A 54 27.38 10.53 16.87
CA ASP A 54 27.11 10.34 18.30
C ASP A 54 27.45 11.59 19.13
N LYS A 55 28.43 12.39 18.69
CA LYS A 55 28.76 13.68 19.32
C LYS A 55 27.67 14.72 19.05
N ALA A 56 27.15 14.81 17.83
CA ALA A 56 26.06 15.70 17.46
C ALA A 56 24.76 15.32 18.19
N LEU A 57 24.42 14.03 18.25
CA LEU A 57 23.30 13.55 19.07
C LEU A 57 23.51 13.87 20.56
N THR A 58 24.73 13.68 21.09
CA THR A 58 25.02 14.02 22.49
C THR A 58 24.89 15.52 22.77
N GLN A 59 25.29 16.38 21.83
CA GLN A 59 25.10 17.84 21.94
C GLN A 59 23.62 18.25 21.92
N LEU A 60 22.78 17.54 21.16
CA LEU A 60 21.33 17.74 21.14
C LEU A 60 20.65 17.24 22.42
N LEU A 61 21.15 16.15 23.01
CA LEU A 61 20.59 15.54 24.21
C LEU A 61 20.98 16.33 25.47
N LYS A 62 20.27 17.44 25.72
CA LYS A 62 20.38 18.24 26.97
C LYS A 62 19.73 17.58 28.20
N TYR A 63 19.21 16.37 28.06
CA TYR A 63 18.43 15.67 29.09
C TYR A 63 19.12 14.37 29.52
N ASP A 64 18.72 13.90 30.70
CA ASP A 64 19.14 12.60 31.20
C ASP A 64 18.83 11.47 30.20
N ARG A 65 19.86 10.70 29.84
CA ARG A 65 19.78 9.63 28.84
C ARG A 65 18.81 8.51 29.24
N SER A 66 18.66 8.25 30.54
CA SER A 66 17.73 7.24 31.04
C SER A 66 16.27 7.68 30.86
N LEU A 67 15.97 8.97 31.10
CA LEU A 67 14.63 9.52 30.89
C LEU A 67 14.24 9.50 29.41
N ILE A 68 15.15 9.95 28.52
CA ILE A 68 14.94 9.91 27.07
C ILE A 68 14.63 8.49 26.59
N ARG A 69 15.33 7.50 27.14
CA ARG A 69 15.11 6.10 26.83
C ARG A 69 13.75 5.59 27.30
N VAL A 70 13.30 5.98 28.49
CA VAL A 70 11.97 5.62 29.00
C VAL A 70 10.88 6.22 28.10
N ASP A 71 11.02 7.49 27.74
CA ASP A 71 10.10 8.15 26.82
C ASP A 71 10.11 7.53 25.42
N ALA A 72 11.28 7.11 24.91
CA ALA A 72 11.39 6.45 23.61
C ALA A 72 10.62 5.13 23.59
N LEU A 73 10.70 4.33 24.67
CA LEU A 73 9.93 3.10 24.82
C LEU A 73 8.42 3.40 24.92
N ARG A 74 8.04 4.40 25.71
CA ARG A 74 6.64 4.84 25.85
C ARG A 74 6.04 5.29 24.50
N ILE A 75 6.78 6.08 23.73
CA ILE A 75 6.39 6.52 22.39
C ILE A 75 6.26 5.30 21.47
N TYR A 76 7.23 4.41 21.47
CA TYR A 76 7.18 3.21 20.63
C TYR A 76 5.96 2.32 20.93
N ASP A 77 5.67 2.07 22.22
CA ASP A 77 4.52 1.28 22.64
C ASP A 77 3.20 1.95 22.25
N SER A 78 3.12 3.28 22.41
CA SER A 78 1.98 4.08 21.98
C SER A 78 1.73 4.01 20.47
N LEU A 79 2.79 4.12 19.66
CA LEU A 79 2.67 4.05 18.20
C LEU A 79 2.23 2.65 17.74
N ARG A 80 2.64 1.60 18.48
CA ARG A 80 2.25 0.20 18.23
C ARG A 80 0.81 -0.11 18.70
N SER A 81 0.29 0.58 19.71
CA SER A 81 -1.03 0.31 20.31
C SER A 81 -2.23 0.75 19.45
N THR A 82 -1.99 1.30 18.25
CA THR A 82 -3.03 1.69 17.27
C THR A 82 -3.76 0.50 16.61
N THR A 83 -3.75 -0.67 17.25
CA THR A 83 -4.58 -1.85 16.97
C THR A 83 -6.04 -1.60 17.36
N GLY A 84 -6.66 -0.54 16.83
CA GLY A 84 -8.11 -0.38 16.88
C GLY A 84 -8.71 -1.49 16.03
N LEU A 85 -9.25 -2.53 16.65
CA LEU A 85 -10.08 -3.51 15.95
C LEU A 85 -11.31 -2.80 15.39
N VAL A 86 -11.65 -3.18 14.15
CA VAL A 86 -12.84 -2.73 13.44
C VAL A 86 -14.05 -2.83 14.40
N GLN A 87 -14.68 -1.70 14.70
CA GLN A 87 -15.95 -1.73 15.44
C GLN A 87 -16.99 -2.46 14.58
N ASN A 88 -17.82 -3.29 15.21
CA ASN A 88 -18.81 -4.15 14.53
C ASN A 88 -18.22 -5.29 13.70
N ILE A 89 -17.33 -6.09 14.30
CA ILE A 89 -16.98 -7.39 13.75
C ILE A 89 -18.18 -8.35 13.93
N GLU A 90 -19.17 -8.26 13.04
CA GLU A 90 -20.24 -9.25 12.96
C GLU A 90 -19.67 -10.66 12.72
N LYS A 91 -20.54 -11.67 12.91
CA LYS A 91 -20.31 -13.12 12.76
C LYS A 91 -19.63 -13.56 11.44
N SER A 92 -19.30 -12.67 10.50
CA SER A 92 -18.53 -12.98 9.28
C SER A 92 -17.05 -13.36 9.54
N LEU A 93 -16.59 -13.43 10.80
CA LEU A 93 -15.22 -13.80 11.25
C LEU A 93 -14.84 -15.20 10.81
N TYR A 94 -15.84 -16.06 10.68
CA TYR A 94 -15.65 -17.45 10.36
C TYR A 94 -15.40 -17.68 8.87
N LYS A 95 -15.55 -16.66 8.02
CA LYS A 95 -15.41 -16.75 6.57
C LYS A 95 -14.56 -15.60 6.02
N ASP A 96 -13.38 -15.33 6.61
CA ASP A 96 -12.42 -14.44 5.95
C ASP A 96 -12.01 -15.07 4.61
N PRO A 97 -12.34 -14.45 3.47
CA PRO A 97 -12.04 -15.04 2.17
C PRO A 97 -10.54 -15.14 1.90
N LEU A 98 -9.65 -14.46 2.62
CA LEU A 98 -8.20 -14.52 2.38
C LEU A 98 -7.53 -15.64 3.17
N TYR A 99 -7.76 -15.69 4.49
CA TYR A 99 -7.11 -16.66 5.39
C TYR A 99 -7.96 -17.88 5.74
N GLY A 100 -9.25 -17.87 5.42
CA GLY A 100 -10.17 -18.95 5.77
C GLY A 100 -10.52 -19.01 7.27
N PRO A 101 -11.29 -20.01 7.71
CA PRO A 101 -11.70 -20.16 9.12
C PRO A 101 -10.50 -20.53 10.01
N CYS A 102 -9.86 -19.54 10.63
CA CYS A 102 -8.80 -19.80 11.59
C CYS A 102 -9.36 -19.92 13.02
N LYS A 103 -9.58 -21.15 13.51
CA LYS A 103 -10.14 -21.43 14.85
C LYS A 103 -9.28 -20.82 15.99
N SER A 104 -7.96 -20.74 15.84
CA SER A 104 -7.07 -20.09 16.81
C SER A 104 -7.22 -18.57 16.80
N ALA A 105 -7.37 -17.95 15.62
CA ALA A 105 -7.61 -16.53 15.49
C ALA A 105 -8.96 -16.12 16.10
N VAL A 106 -9.98 -16.99 16.07
CA VAL A 106 -11.28 -16.74 16.73
C VAL A 106 -11.11 -16.43 18.22
N ARG A 107 -10.23 -17.15 18.93
CA ARG A 107 -10.03 -16.94 20.37
C ARG A 107 -9.31 -15.60 20.61
N THR A 108 -8.27 -15.31 19.84
CA THR A 108 -7.53 -14.05 19.89
C THR A 108 -8.42 -12.84 19.56
N PHE A 109 -9.25 -12.92 18.52
CA PHE A 109 -10.16 -11.84 18.14
C PHE A 109 -11.31 -11.66 19.13
N LYS A 110 -11.82 -12.74 19.75
CA LYS A 110 -12.80 -12.61 20.84
C LYS A 110 -12.24 -11.92 22.07
N ILE A 111 -10.95 -12.11 22.37
CA ILE A 111 -10.26 -11.41 23.46
C ILE A 111 -10.10 -9.94 23.08
N ALA A 112 -9.54 -9.67 21.90
CA ALA A 112 -9.25 -8.31 21.48
C ALA A 112 -10.49 -7.47 21.13
N ALA A 113 -11.62 -8.08 20.73
CA ALA A 113 -12.90 -7.38 20.57
C ALA A 113 -13.62 -7.07 21.89
N LYS A 114 -13.26 -7.75 22.99
CA LYS A 114 -13.72 -7.41 24.34
C LYS A 114 -12.92 -6.25 24.94
N GLU A 115 -11.70 -6.03 24.46
CA GLU A 115 -10.92 -4.85 24.80
C GLU A 115 -11.52 -3.64 24.09
N SER A 116 -11.82 -2.58 24.85
CA SER A 116 -12.28 -1.32 24.28
C SER A 116 -11.29 -0.85 23.21
N PRO A 117 -11.74 -0.36 22.03
CA PRO A 117 -10.83 0.14 21.00
C PRO A 117 -9.92 1.18 21.65
N LEU A 118 -8.63 0.86 21.75
CA LEU A 118 -7.64 1.78 22.28
C LEU A 118 -7.65 2.99 21.35
N LYS A 119 -8.11 4.12 21.89
CA LYS A 119 -7.97 5.39 21.17
C LYS A 119 -6.47 5.61 20.97
N PRO A 120 -6.00 5.93 19.74
CA PRO A 120 -4.61 6.28 19.53
C PRO A 120 -4.20 7.31 20.58
N HIS A 121 -3.12 7.06 21.32
CA HIS A 121 -2.66 8.06 22.27
C HIS A 121 -2.20 9.26 21.46
N LEU A 122 -2.88 10.39 21.62
CA LEU A 122 -2.41 11.66 21.10
C LEU A 122 -1.17 12.03 21.90
N ILE A 123 0.01 11.90 21.28
CA ILE A 123 1.25 12.35 21.87
C ILE A 123 1.39 13.83 21.53
N ASP A 124 1.57 14.66 22.56
CA ASP A 124 2.08 16.00 22.38
C ASP A 124 3.62 15.96 22.47
N TYR A 125 4.26 16.55 21.47
CA TYR A 125 5.71 16.45 21.31
C TYR A 125 6.38 17.70 21.85
N GLY A 126 6.67 17.69 23.15
CA GLY A 126 7.57 18.64 23.81
C GLY A 126 9.03 18.35 23.50
N THR A 127 9.96 19.10 24.10
CA THR A 127 11.40 18.97 23.82
C THR A 127 11.93 17.57 24.14
N ARG A 128 11.55 16.99 25.29
CA ARG A 128 12.02 15.67 25.70
C ARG A 128 11.40 14.55 24.86
N GLU A 129 10.10 14.64 24.56
CA GLU A 129 9.37 13.68 23.72
C GLU A 129 9.87 13.72 22.27
N SER A 130 10.20 14.89 21.74
CA SER A 130 10.76 15.04 20.39
C SER A 130 12.16 14.43 20.29
N MET A 131 12.99 14.60 21.32
CA MET A 131 14.29 13.93 21.42
C MET A 131 14.14 12.42 21.54
N ALA A 132 13.19 11.95 22.35
CA ALA A 132 12.86 10.53 22.46
C ALA A 132 12.37 9.93 21.14
N TYR A 133 11.58 10.68 20.36
CA TYR A 133 11.16 10.29 19.02
C TYR A 133 12.35 10.21 18.06
N LEU A 134 13.23 11.23 18.06
CA LEU A 134 14.45 11.27 17.25
C LEU A 134 15.29 10.00 17.47
N VAL A 135 15.64 9.68 18.72
CA VAL A 135 16.53 8.55 19.01
C VAL A 135 15.82 7.20 19.00
N GLY A 136 14.51 7.17 19.26
CA GLY A 136 13.74 5.95 19.46
C GLY A 136 13.00 5.47 18.22
N TYR A 137 12.62 6.38 17.33
CA TYR A 137 11.65 6.10 16.26
C TYR A 137 12.04 6.65 14.89
N MET A 138 12.78 7.76 14.78
CA MET A 138 13.18 8.31 13.47
C MET A 138 13.88 7.28 12.56
N PRO A 139 14.84 6.44 13.04
CA PRO A 139 15.43 5.38 12.20
C PRO A 139 14.40 4.36 11.69
N ILE A 140 13.31 4.17 12.45
CA ILE A 140 12.22 3.23 12.14
C ILE A 140 11.26 3.81 11.10
N ALA A 141 11.00 5.11 11.18
CA ALA A 141 10.21 5.85 10.20
C ALA A 141 10.96 6.04 8.87
N TYR A 142 12.29 6.18 8.91
CA TYR A 142 13.12 6.38 7.72
C TYR A 142 12.98 5.26 6.69
N GLY A 143 13.04 4.00 7.11
CA GLY A 143 12.98 2.85 6.20
C GLY A 143 11.75 2.84 5.28
N PRO A 144 10.52 2.86 5.82
CA PRO A 144 9.31 2.95 5.01
C PRO A 144 9.27 4.15 4.05
N ILE A 145 9.68 5.34 4.52
CA ILE A 145 9.71 6.55 3.66
C ILE A 145 10.67 6.32 2.50
N PHE A 146 11.89 5.87 2.78
CA PHE A 146 12.88 5.53 1.77
C PHE A 146 12.34 4.50 0.76
N ASN A 147 11.72 3.41 1.22
CA ASN A 147 11.22 2.37 0.32
C ASN A 147 10.09 2.86 -0.60
N VAL A 148 9.17 3.68 -0.08
CA VAL A 148 8.10 4.29 -0.87
C VAL A 148 8.66 5.26 -1.91
N LEU A 149 9.67 6.06 -1.55
CA LEU A 149 10.31 6.99 -2.49
C LEU A 149 11.15 6.26 -3.55
N VAL A 150 11.83 5.16 -3.20
CA VAL A 150 12.52 4.28 -4.18
C VAL A 150 11.52 3.67 -5.16
N GLU A 151 10.37 3.22 -4.68
CA GLU A 151 9.33 2.72 -5.56
C GLU A 151 8.82 3.83 -6.48
N LEU A 152 8.55 5.02 -5.95
CA LEU A 152 8.17 6.17 -6.76
C LEU A 152 9.20 6.45 -7.86
N GLN A 153 10.49 6.56 -7.53
CA GLN A 153 11.56 6.78 -8.50
C GLN A 153 11.59 5.67 -9.57
N ARG A 154 11.35 4.40 -9.21
CA ARG A 154 11.32 3.31 -10.21
C ARG A 154 10.13 3.39 -11.14
N ARG A 155 8.98 3.80 -10.61
CA ARG A 155 7.71 3.92 -11.34
C ARG A 155 7.70 5.14 -12.25
N VAL A 156 8.41 6.19 -11.85
CA VAL A 156 8.53 7.47 -12.58
C VAL A 156 10.00 7.92 -12.59
N PRO A 157 10.88 7.26 -13.38
CA PRO A 157 12.34 7.49 -13.32
C PRO A 157 12.78 8.89 -13.73
N ASP A 158 11.97 9.57 -14.55
CA ASP A 158 12.25 10.92 -15.02
C ASP A 158 11.80 11.99 -14.00
N PHE A 159 11.06 11.59 -12.95
CA PHE A 159 10.62 12.49 -11.90
C PHE A 159 11.77 12.82 -10.95
N LYS A 160 12.14 14.10 -10.89
CA LYS A 160 13.11 14.67 -9.94
C LYS A 160 12.46 15.89 -9.26
N PRO A 161 12.00 15.79 -8.01
CA PRO A 161 11.24 16.86 -7.39
C PRO A 161 12.17 18.03 -7.02
N LYS A 162 11.92 19.21 -7.58
CA LYS A 162 12.65 20.44 -7.25
C LYS A 162 12.08 21.12 -6.01
N ARG A 163 10.76 21.04 -5.84
CA ARG A 163 10.02 21.66 -4.74
C ARG A 163 9.31 20.58 -3.94
N VAL A 164 9.71 20.39 -2.70
CA VAL A 164 9.18 19.36 -1.79
C VAL A 164 8.49 20.00 -0.61
N LEU A 165 7.29 19.52 -0.29
CA LEU A 165 6.54 19.85 0.93
C LEU A 165 6.38 18.58 1.77
N ASP A 166 6.78 18.65 3.04
CA ASP A 166 6.63 17.57 4.01
C ASP A 166 5.67 18.00 5.13
N PHE A 167 4.48 17.42 5.14
CA PHE A 167 3.44 17.69 6.13
C PHE A 167 3.52 16.71 7.30
N GLY A 168 3.58 17.26 8.50
CA GLY A 168 3.95 16.51 9.71
C GLY A 168 5.40 16.07 9.66
N THR A 169 6.30 17.00 9.33
CA THR A 169 7.71 16.73 9.04
C THR A 169 8.46 16.12 10.24
N GLY A 170 7.97 16.34 11.47
CA GLY A 170 8.62 15.88 12.69
C GLY A 170 10.08 16.35 12.78
N PRO A 171 11.04 15.46 13.07
CA PRO A 171 12.47 15.80 13.07
C PRO A 171 13.07 15.93 11.66
N GLY A 172 12.25 15.96 10.61
CA GLY A 172 12.67 16.12 9.22
C GLY A 172 12.99 14.80 8.49
N THR A 173 12.46 13.65 8.90
CA THR A 173 12.84 12.33 8.34
C THR A 173 12.73 12.25 6.80
N ALA A 174 11.71 12.87 6.21
CA ALA A 174 11.47 12.76 4.77
C ALA A 174 12.52 13.49 3.92
N ILE A 175 13.18 14.53 4.44
CA ILE A 175 14.25 15.22 3.68
C ILE A 175 15.44 14.28 3.44
N TRP A 176 15.81 13.50 4.46
CA TRP A 176 16.91 12.52 4.40
C TRP A 176 16.61 11.43 3.38
N ALA A 177 15.39 10.88 3.43
CA ALA A 177 14.95 9.86 2.47
C ALA A 177 14.88 10.40 1.04
N THR A 178 14.42 11.64 0.86
CA THR A 178 14.36 12.31 -0.45
C THR A 178 15.75 12.45 -1.05
N GLN A 179 16.68 13.06 -0.31
CA GLN A 179 18.07 13.23 -0.78
C GLN A 179 18.72 11.89 -1.11
N GLN A 180 18.51 10.87 -0.28
CA GLN A 180 19.10 9.55 -0.51
C GLN A 180 18.57 8.87 -1.78
N VAL A 181 17.29 9.06 -2.12
CA VAL A 181 16.69 8.45 -3.32
C VAL A 181 17.13 9.16 -4.60
N TRP A 182 17.11 10.49 -4.61
CA TRP A 182 17.43 11.26 -5.82
C TRP A 182 18.90 11.67 -5.94
N GLU A 183 19.74 11.32 -4.97
CA GLU A 183 21.16 11.66 -4.90
C GLU A 183 21.43 13.15 -5.16
N SER A 184 20.45 13.98 -4.79
CA SER A 184 20.45 15.42 -5.02
C SER A 184 19.50 16.11 -4.05
N ASP A 185 19.86 17.33 -3.69
CA ASP A 185 19.03 18.20 -2.88
C ASP A 185 17.93 18.86 -3.72
N PRO A 186 16.69 18.94 -3.20
CA PRO A 186 15.68 19.77 -3.84
C PRO A 186 16.08 21.24 -3.79
N GLU A 187 15.70 22.01 -4.81
CA GLU A 187 15.89 23.47 -4.83
C GLU A 187 15.16 24.13 -3.65
N MET A 188 14.00 23.60 -3.27
CA MET A 188 13.20 24.07 -2.16
C MET A 188 12.61 22.91 -1.34
N PHE A 189 12.82 22.95 -0.02
CA PHE A 189 12.17 22.05 0.93
C PHE A 189 11.35 22.84 1.96
N VAL A 190 10.09 22.47 2.17
CA VAL A 190 9.26 23.06 3.22
C VAL A 190 8.75 21.95 4.14
N GLY A 191 9.13 22.01 5.42
CA GLY A 191 8.62 21.12 6.45
C GLY A 191 7.57 21.82 7.31
N ILE A 192 6.41 21.21 7.49
CA ILE A 192 5.33 21.70 8.34
C ILE A 192 5.10 20.73 9.49
N ASP A 193 5.11 21.20 10.74
CA ASP A 193 4.76 20.39 11.91
C ASP A 193 4.09 21.26 12.98
N LYS A 194 3.12 20.72 13.72
CA LYS A 194 2.48 21.45 14.81
C LYS A 194 3.44 21.72 15.98
N SER A 195 4.39 20.81 16.22
CA SER A 195 5.33 20.86 17.34
C SER A 195 6.52 21.78 17.03
N HIS A 196 6.69 22.82 17.84
CA HIS A 196 7.87 23.67 17.78
C HIS A 196 9.16 22.87 18.07
N SER A 197 9.11 21.94 19.02
CA SER A 197 10.28 21.13 19.41
C SER A 197 10.74 20.19 18.30
N MET A 198 9.82 19.59 17.55
CA MET A 198 10.13 18.78 16.36
C MET A 198 10.82 19.63 15.28
N LEU A 199 10.27 20.81 14.97
CA LEU A 199 10.87 21.72 14.00
C LEU A 199 12.25 22.22 14.43
N ALA A 200 12.45 22.50 15.72
CA ALA A 200 13.74 22.89 16.27
C ALA A 200 14.79 21.78 16.08
N ILE A 201 14.40 20.52 16.30
CA ILE A 201 15.26 19.36 16.01
C ILE A 201 15.56 19.26 14.52
N ALA A 202 14.54 19.34 13.66
CA ALA A 202 14.72 19.27 12.21
C ALA A 202 15.70 20.34 11.70
N ASN A 203 15.53 21.58 12.18
CA ASN A 203 16.41 22.69 11.85
C ASN A 203 17.85 22.45 12.34
N SER A 204 18.01 21.92 13.56
CA SER A 204 19.33 21.62 14.11
C SER A 204 20.03 20.51 13.33
N LEU A 205 19.32 19.41 13.03
CA LEU A 205 19.85 18.29 12.25
C LEU A 205 20.28 18.73 10.85
N LEU A 206 19.47 19.55 10.17
CA LEU A 206 19.79 20.03 8.84
C LEU A 206 20.92 21.06 8.85
N SER A 207 21.02 21.90 9.90
CA SER A 207 22.08 22.91 10.05
C SER A 207 23.45 22.30 10.34
N MET A 208 23.50 21.10 10.92
CA MET A 208 24.76 20.37 11.15
C MET A 208 25.36 19.77 9.87
N ARG A 209 24.64 19.83 8.74
CA ARG A 209 25.15 19.32 7.46
C ARG A 209 26.02 20.36 6.74
N PRO A 210 27.03 19.92 5.96
CA PRO A 210 27.79 20.78 5.08
C PRO A 210 26.89 21.60 4.15
N ALA A 211 27.33 22.80 3.78
CA ALA A 211 26.52 23.67 2.92
C ALA A 211 26.31 23.12 1.50
N THR A 212 27.18 22.22 1.05
CA THR A 212 27.07 21.49 -0.23
C THR A 212 26.00 20.41 -0.22
N ASP A 213 25.62 19.95 0.97
CA ASP A 213 24.78 18.75 1.18
C ASP A 213 23.46 19.15 1.87
N LYS A 214 22.90 20.29 1.50
CA LYS A 214 21.60 20.78 1.99
C LYS A 214 20.85 21.52 0.88
N PRO A 215 19.50 21.58 0.96
CA PRO A 215 18.71 22.34 -0.01
C PRO A 215 19.15 23.80 -0.10
N GLN A 216 19.08 24.37 -1.30
CA GLN A 216 19.35 25.79 -1.51
C GLN A 216 18.43 26.67 -0.66
N LYS A 217 17.16 26.26 -0.54
CA LYS A 217 16.17 26.92 0.31
C LYS A 217 15.43 25.87 1.13
N PHE A 218 15.45 26.01 2.45
CA PHE A 218 14.60 25.20 3.33
C PHE A 218 13.91 26.06 4.37
N VAL A 219 12.67 25.70 4.72
CA VAL A 219 11.87 26.38 5.74
C VAL A 219 11.11 25.36 6.58
N PHE A 220 11.21 25.49 7.89
CA PHE A 220 10.45 24.72 8.88
C PHE A 220 9.45 25.64 9.58
N ARG A 221 8.15 25.34 9.51
CA ARG A 221 7.09 26.21 10.05
C ARG A 221 5.92 25.45 10.65
N ARG A 222 5.14 26.15 11.48
CA ARG A 222 4.03 25.53 12.25
C ARG A 222 2.71 25.36 11.51
N SER A 223 2.51 26.10 10.42
CA SER A 223 1.24 26.11 9.70
C SER A 223 1.45 26.38 8.22
N PHE A 224 0.42 26.11 7.43
CA PHE A 224 0.31 26.63 6.08
C PHE A 224 0.14 28.15 6.15
N GLU A 225 1.04 28.91 5.54
CA GLU A 225 0.76 30.31 5.27
C GLU A 225 -0.26 30.42 4.13
N TYR A 226 -1.21 31.33 4.30
CA TYR A 226 -2.03 31.80 3.20
C TYR A 226 -1.15 32.65 2.28
N ASN A 227 -0.93 32.17 1.05
CA ASN A 227 -0.22 32.92 0.02
C ASN A 227 -1.14 33.00 -1.22
N PRO A 228 -1.55 34.21 -1.64
CA PRO A 228 -2.37 34.43 -2.83
C PRO A 228 -1.76 33.88 -4.13
N ALA A 229 -0.43 33.81 -4.23
CA ALA A 229 0.29 33.26 -5.39
C ALA A 229 0.53 31.74 -5.28
N GLU A 230 -0.43 31.01 -4.69
CA GLU A 230 -0.29 29.68 -4.07
C GLU A 230 0.82 28.80 -4.70
N THR A 231 1.95 28.73 -3.99
CA THR A 231 3.07 27.88 -4.39
C THR A 231 2.63 26.42 -4.41
N LYS A 232 2.76 25.78 -5.57
CA LYS A 232 2.59 24.34 -5.74
C LYS A 232 3.95 23.62 -5.67
N TYR A 233 3.93 22.40 -5.17
CA TYR A 233 5.09 21.55 -4.93
C TYR A 233 5.05 20.31 -5.81
N ASP A 234 6.20 19.94 -6.35
CA ASP A 234 6.37 18.80 -7.24
C ASP A 234 6.02 17.51 -6.51
N LEU A 235 6.46 17.43 -5.26
CA LEU A 235 6.21 16.32 -4.34
C LEU A 235 5.67 16.86 -3.02
N VAL A 236 4.51 16.35 -2.61
CA VAL A 236 3.98 16.54 -1.26
C VAL A 236 4.03 15.19 -0.54
N ILE A 237 4.58 15.16 0.67
CA ILE A 237 4.71 13.95 1.49
C ILE A 237 3.97 14.19 2.80
N SER A 238 3.24 13.19 3.28
CA SER A 238 2.81 13.08 4.67
C SER A 238 3.13 11.68 5.18
N ALA A 239 4.04 11.60 6.15
CA ALA A 239 4.49 10.34 6.71
C ALA A 239 4.20 10.24 8.21
N PHE A 240 3.32 9.31 8.58
CA PHE A 240 2.95 8.93 9.95
C PHE A 240 2.21 10.00 10.77
N SER A 241 1.64 11.02 10.11
CA SER A 241 1.04 12.19 10.77
C SER A 241 -0.48 12.28 10.68
N LEU A 242 -1.14 11.68 9.67
CA LEU A 242 -2.59 11.82 9.45
C LEU A 242 -3.41 11.18 10.57
N ASN A 243 -2.96 10.06 11.10
CA ASN A 243 -3.59 9.36 12.21
C ASN A 243 -3.56 10.14 13.54
N GLU A 244 -2.71 11.16 13.65
CA GLU A 244 -2.63 12.03 14.83
C GLU A 244 -3.65 13.17 14.80
N LEU A 245 -4.35 13.32 13.67
CA LEU A 245 -5.36 14.36 13.46
C LEU A 245 -6.77 13.81 13.72
N SER A 246 -7.66 14.69 14.19
CA SER A 246 -9.10 14.42 14.19
C SER A 246 -9.60 14.18 12.76
N GLU A 247 -10.73 13.50 12.59
CA GLU A 247 -11.27 13.20 11.26
C GLU A 247 -11.52 14.46 10.42
N ASN A 248 -12.08 15.51 11.03
CA ASN A 248 -12.36 16.78 10.35
C ASN A 248 -11.07 17.50 9.95
N THR A 249 -10.12 17.61 10.88
CA THR A 249 -8.81 18.22 10.59
C THR A 249 -8.09 17.44 9.49
N ARG A 250 -8.15 16.10 9.52
CA ARG A 250 -7.53 15.25 8.51
C ARG A 250 -8.09 15.51 7.11
N LYS A 251 -9.43 15.65 6.97
CA LYS A 251 -10.08 15.99 5.69
C LYS A 251 -9.59 17.34 5.15
N LEU A 252 -9.60 18.37 6.00
CA LEU A 252 -9.13 19.72 5.62
C LEU A 252 -7.65 19.75 5.23
N MET A 253 -6.80 19.02 5.96
CA MET A 253 -5.37 18.94 5.64
C MET A 253 -5.09 18.17 4.36
N LEU A 254 -5.84 17.09 4.10
CA LEU A 254 -5.78 16.38 2.81
C LEU A 254 -6.14 17.31 1.64
N ASP A 255 -7.17 18.14 1.78
CA ASP A 255 -7.57 19.12 0.78
C ASP A 255 -6.49 20.16 0.53
N SER A 256 -5.92 20.72 1.60
CA SER A 256 -4.82 21.68 1.53
C SER A 256 -3.59 21.07 0.84
N MET A 257 -3.20 19.85 1.22
CA MET A 257 -2.07 19.15 0.61
C MET A 257 -2.30 18.91 -0.88
N TRP A 258 -3.46 18.39 -1.28
CA TRP A 258 -3.75 18.09 -2.69
C TRP A 258 -3.83 19.34 -3.58
N LYS A 259 -4.35 20.47 -3.04
CA LYS A 259 -4.32 21.77 -3.72
C LYS A 259 -2.89 22.26 -3.96
N LYS A 260 -2.01 22.06 -2.96
CA LYS A 260 -0.58 22.39 -3.04
C LYS A 260 0.25 21.41 -3.86
N THR A 261 -0.27 20.23 -4.18
CA THR A 261 0.41 19.28 -5.07
C THR A 261 0.37 19.77 -6.52
N ARG A 262 1.55 19.92 -7.13
CA ARG A 262 1.71 20.14 -8.58
C ARG A 262 1.62 18.82 -9.34
N ASP A 263 2.34 17.79 -8.88
CA ASP A 263 2.42 16.50 -9.57
C ASP A 263 2.06 15.32 -8.65
N ILE A 264 2.87 15.05 -7.61
CA ILE A 264 2.77 13.81 -6.82
C ILE A 264 2.47 14.07 -5.34
N LEU A 265 1.54 13.30 -4.77
CA LEU A 265 1.24 13.23 -3.35
C LEU A 265 1.55 11.82 -2.81
N VAL A 266 2.37 11.75 -1.77
CA VAL A 266 2.73 10.52 -1.06
C VAL A 266 2.15 10.56 0.34
N LEU A 267 1.32 9.58 0.68
CA LEU A 267 0.78 9.41 2.03
C LEU A 267 1.27 8.08 2.60
N ILE A 268 1.83 8.10 3.81
CA ILE A 268 2.35 6.92 4.50
C ILE A 268 1.82 6.94 5.93
N GLU A 269 1.30 5.80 6.38
CA GLU A 269 0.84 5.60 7.74
C GLU A 269 1.35 4.27 8.30
N ARG A 270 1.20 4.11 9.61
CA ARG A 270 1.55 2.85 10.29
C ARG A 270 0.76 1.69 9.68
N GLY A 271 1.39 0.53 9.58
CA GLY A 271 0.81 -0.68 8.99
C GLY A 271 -0.17 -1.38 9.94
N THR A 272 -1.07 -0.61 10.54
CA THR A 272 -2.14 -1.05 11.44
C THR A 272 -3.49 -0.90 10.75
N PRO A 273 -4.56 -1.54 11.25
CA PRO A 273 -5.91 -1.36 10.70
C PRO A 273 -6.33 0.11 10.61
N ALA A 274 -6.01 0.92 11.63
CA ALA A 274 -6.30 2.36 11.65
C ALA A 274 -5.50 3.13 10.58
N GLY A 275 -4.21 2.82 10.40
CA GLY A 275 -3.41 3.45 9.34
C GLY A 275 -3.86 3.07 7.94
N PHE A 276 -4.22 1.80 7.72
CA PHE A 276 -4.83 1.39 6.46
C PHE A 276 -6.15 2.11 6.19
N ASP A 277 -7.05 2.18 7.17
CA ASP A 277 -8.34 2.87 7.03
C ASP A 277 -8.14 4.34 6.66
N THR A 278 -7.22 5.03 7.34
CA THR A 278 -6.85 6.41 7.01
C THR A 278 -6.34 6.56 5.57
N ILE A 279 -5.42 5.70 5.13
CA ILE A 279 -4.87 5.74 3.77
C ILE A 279 -5.93 5.40 2.73
N ALA A 280 -6.77 4.40 2.97
CA ALA A 280 -7.83 3.99 2.06
C ALA A 280 -8.89 5.09 1.89
N LYS A 281 -9.30 5.75 2.98
CA LYS A 281 -10.22 6.89 2.96
C LYS A 281 -9.61 8.10 2.25
N ALA A 282 -8.36 8.44 2.55
CA ALA A 282 -7.66 9.55 1.90
C ALA A 282 -7.52 9.32 0.38
N ARG A 283 -7.11 8.11 -0.02
CA ARG A 283 -7.05 7.69 -1.42
C ARG A 283 -8.41 7.85 -2.10
N GLN A 284 -9.47 7.30 -1.51
CA GLN A 284 -10.80 7.32 -2.10
C GLN A 284 -11.32 8.76 -2.28
N LYS A 285 -11.15 9.61 -1.26
CA LYS A 285 -11.54 11.03 -1.29
C LYS A 285 -10.87 11.76 -2.45
N ILE A 286 -9.54 11.68 -2.57
CA ILE A 286 -8.78 12.41 -3.60
C ILE A 286 -9.16 11.93 -5.01
N LEU A 287 -9.28 10.61 -5.21
CA LEU A 287 -9.68 10.06 -6.51
C LEU A 287 -11.10 10.49 -6.90
N GLN A 288 -12.05 10.45 -5.97
CA GLN A 288 -13.44 10.89 -6.22
C GLN A 288 -13.52 12.38 -6.56
N GLU A 289 -12.86 13.23 -5.77
CA GLU A 289 -12.90 14.68 -5.98
C GLU A 289 -12.22 15.11 -7.26
N SER A 290 -11.11 14.46 -7.62
CA SER A 290 -10.39 14.75 -8.85
C SER A 290 -11.17 14.28 -10.09
N ASN A 291 -11.90 13.16 -9.99
CA ASN A 291 -12.74 12.67 -11.08
C ASN A 291 -14.03 13.48 -11.25
N ASN A 292 -14.58 14.05 -10.18
CA ASN A 292 -15.74 14.95 -10.27
C ASN A 292 -15.39 16.30 -10.95
N GLN A 293 -14.09 16.65 -11.04
CA GLN A 293 -13.61 17.86 -11.71
C GLN A 293 -13.27 17.65 -13.20
N LEU A 294 -13.51 16.44 -13.74
CA LEU A 294 -13.47 16.14 -15.17
C LEU A 294 -14.68 16.80 -15.87
N VAL A 295 -14.63 18.10 -16.08
CA VAL A 295 -15.55 18.78 -17.00
C VAL A 295 -15.04 18.53 -18.42
N VAL A 296 -15.81 17.77 -19.20
CA VAL A 296 -15.61 17.72 -20.66
C VAL A 296 -16.01 19.08 -21.21
N VAL A 297 -15.02 19.97 -21.39
CA VAL A 297 -15.22 21.18 -22.20
C VAL A 297 -15.25 20.73 -23.65
N GLY A 298 -16.46 20.56 -24.20
CA GLY A 298 -16.65 20.27 -25.61
C GLY A 298 -17.83 19.36 -25.94
N GLN A 299 -19.04 19.86 -25.72
CA GLN A 299 -20.14 19.80 -26.69
C GLN A 299 -21.26 20.73 -26.18
N SER A 300 -21.42 21.86 -26.85
CA SER A 300 -22.59 22.70 -26.73
C SER A 300 -23.82 21.91 -27.19
N ASN A 301 -24.50 21.24 -26.26
CA ASN A 301 -25.92 20.92 -26.46
C ASN A 301 -26.70 22.20 -26.18
N SER A 302 -27.07 22.90 -27.24
CA SER A 302 -28.08 23.95 -27.21
C SER A 302 -29.39 23.39 -26.63
N PRO A 303 -30.10 24.14 -25.77
CA PRO A 303 -31.42 23.75 -25.30
C PRO A 303 -32.41 23.84 -26.45
N SER A 304 -33.16 22.77 -26.65
CA SER A 304 -34.33 22.72 -27.51
C SER A 304 -35.32 23.82 -27.13
N SER A 305 -35.55 24.79 -28.02
CA SER A 305 -36.85 25.45 -28.14
C SER A 305 -37.04 25.98 -29.57
N SER A 306 -38.28 25.89 -30.01
CA SER A 306 -38.85 26.03 -31.35
C SER A 306 -38.85 27.45 -31.91
N SER A 307 -38.53 27.62 -33.19
CA SER A 307 -39.32 28.40 -34.17
C SER A 307 -38.68 28.43 -35.57
N ILE A 308 -39.53 28.25 -36.58
CA ILE A 308 -39.30 28.29 -38.03
C ILE A 308 -39.06 29.74 -38.51
N VAL A 309 -38.01 30.00 -39.31
CA VAL A 309 -38.04 30.93 -40.49
C VAL A 309 -36.94 30.51 -41.50
N GLU A 310 -37.29 30.52 -42.78
CA GLU A 310 -36.48 30.18 -43.97
C GLU A 310 -35.49 31.27 -44.45
N ARG A 311 -34.52 30.85 -45.31
CA ARG A 311 -33.74 31.61 -46.33
C ARG A 311 -32.72 32.64 -45.77
N ASP A 312 -31.52 32.86 -46.32
CA ASP A 312 -30.98 32.74 -47.68
C ASP A 312 -29.47 32.43 -47.72
N ALA A 313 -29.05 31.97 -48.89
CA ALA A 313 -27.67 31.69 -49.26
C ALA A 313 -26.85 32.97 -49.53
N THR A 314 -25.61 33.01 -49.02
CA THR A 314 -24.49 33.66 -49.72
C THR A 314 -23.19 32.95 -49.39
N ILE A 315 -22.64 32.33 -50.42
CA ILE A 315 -21.24 31.93 -50.52
C ILE A 315 -20.40 33.22 -50.54
N ASN A 316 -19.39 33.30 -49.68
CA ASN A 316 -18.22 34.10 -49.99
C ASN A 316 -16.97 33.42 -49.44
N GLU A 317 -16.16 32.95 -50.38
CA GLU A 317 -14.80 32.49 -50.20
C GLU A 317 -13.89 33.67 -49.81
N SER A 318 -13.09 33.49 -48.77
CA SER A 318 -11.78 34.14 -48.69
C SER A 318 -10.87 33.42 -47.71
N LYS A 319 -10.06 32.52 -48.29
CA LYS A 319 -8.64 32.19 -48.02
C LYS A 319 -8.07 32.46 -46.62
N GLU A 320 -7.73 31.34 -45.97
CA GLU A 320 -6.42 31.02 -45.38
C GLU A 320 -5.46 32.17 -45.06
N ILE A 321 -5.18 32.35 -43.75
CA ILE A 321 -3.82 32.31 -43.21
C ILE A 321 -3.88 31.47 -41.92
N THR A 322 -3.28 30.28 -41.96
CA THR A 322 -3.14 29.37 -40.82
C THR A 322 -1.95 29.76 -39.96
N ASP A 323 -2.19 30.18 -38.71
CA ASP A 323 -1.16 30.15 -37.66
C ASP A 323 -1.22 28.79 -36.93
N PRO A 324 -0.13 28.00 -36.88
CA PRO A 324 -0.12 26.65 -36.31
C PRO A 324 0.10 26.64 -34.80
N ALA A 325 -0.58 27.53 -34.06
CA ALA A 325 -0.36 27.73 -32.64
C ALA A 325 -1.67 27.78 -31.84
N ASN A 326 -2.49 26.74 -31.93
CA ASN A 326 -3.49 26.50 -30.89
C ASN A 326 -3.85 25.02 -30.80
N GLU A 327 -2.86 24.20 -30.47
CA GLU A 327 -3.12 22.84 -30.00
C GLU A 327 -3.70 22.97 -28.57
N SER A 328 -5.03 22.98 -28.53
CA SER A 328 -5.88 23.01 -27.33
C SER A 328 -5.26 22.25 -26.16
N THR A 329 -4.77 23.00 -25.17
CA THR A 329 -4.24 22.44 -23.92
C THR A 329 -5.37 21.75 -23.18
N LYS A 330 -5.57 20.45 -23.40
CA LYS A 330 -6.47 19.64 -22.57
C LYS A 330 -5.97 19.71 -21.13
N VAL A 331 -6.67 20.46 -20.29
CA VAL A 331 -6.47 20.42 -18.85
C VAL A 331 -6.90 19.03 -18.39
N LEU A 332 -5.93 18.13 -18.23
CA LEU A 332 -6.14 16.78 -17.71
C LEU A 332 -6.42 16.89 -16.20
N ASN A 333 -7.61 17.34 -15.84
CA ASN A 333 -8.12 17.24 -14.47
C ASN A 333 -8.28 15.76 -14.13
N GLY A 334 -7.76 15.31 -12.99
CA GLY A 334 -7.85 13.91 -12.59
C GLY A 334 -6.75 13.52 -11.63
N ALA A 335 -6.88 12.32 -11.07
CA ALA A 335 -5.85 11.71 -10.24
C ALA A 335 -5.83 10.21 -10.47
N HIS A 336 -4.65 9.61 -10.35
CA HIS A 336 -4.51 8.16 -10.37
C HIS A 336 -3.48 7.67 -9.36
N VAL A 337 -3.64 6.42 -8.95
CA VAL A 337 -2.68 5.71 -8.11
C VAL A 337 -1.48 5.24 -8.94
N ILE A 338 -0.27 5.67 -8.57
CA ILE A 338 1.00 5.10 -9.03
C ILE A 338 1.27 3.76 -8.33
N ALA A 339 1.10 3.72 -7.01
CA ALA A 339 1.31 2.56 -6.14
C ALA A 339 0.56 2.74 -4.81
N PRO A 340 0.24 1.68 -4.04
CA PRO A 340 0.47 0.26 -4.34
C PRO A 340 -0.58 -0.34 -5.30
N CYS A 341 -1.79 0.22 -5.33
CA CYS A 341 -2.91 -0.37 -6.06
C CYS A 341 -2.73 -0.25 -7.59
N PRO A 342 -2.99 -1.33 -8.36
CA PRO A 342 -2.96 -1.28 -9.83
C PRO A 342 -4.28 -0.79 -10.44
N HIS A 343 -5.08 -0.03 -9.68
CA HIS A 343 -6.41 0.42 -10.04
C HIS A 343 -6.78 1.69 -9.25
N ASP A 344 -7.76 2.46 -9.76
CA ASP A 344 -8.34 3.63 -9.09
C ASP A 344 -9.68 3.37 -8.39
N GLY A 345 -10.30 2.20 -8.62
CA GLY A 345 -11.54 1.83 -7.93
C GLY A 345 -11.40 1.71 -6.42
N ILE A 346 -12.50 1.50 -5.72
CA ILE A 346 -12.50 1.28 -4.26
C ILE A 346 -11.57 0.11 -3.91
N CYS A 347 -10.73 0.26 -2.88
CA CYS A 347 -9.83 -0.80 -2.45
C CYS A 347 -10.65 -1.98 -1.92
N PRO A 348 -10.52 -3.21 -2.46
CA PRO A 348 -11.34 -4.34 -2.03
C PRO A 348 -11.11 -4.72 -0.56
N LEU A 349 -9.94 -4.41 0.00
CA LEU A 349 -9.62 -4.73 1.40
C LEU A 349 -10.36 -3.86 2.43
N VAL A 350 -11.05 -2.78 2.03
CA VAL A 350 -11.84 -1.95 2.99
C VAL A 350 -13.02 -2.71 3.59
N THR A 351 -13.55 -3.71 2.87
CA THR A 351 -14.62 -4.59 3.36
C THR A 351 -14.08 -5.87 4.00
N SER A 352 -12.75 -6.01 4.08
CA SER A 352 -12.07 -7.15 4.68
C SER A 352 -11.77 -6.88 6.16
N ARG A 353 -11.41 -7.96 6.87
CA ARG A 353 -10.77 -7.86 8.20
C ARG A 353 -9.26 -7.80 8.12
N ASN A 354 -8.71 -8.18 6.98
CA ASN A 354 -7.32 -7.93 6.67
C ASN A 354 -7.17 -6.50 6.14
N TRP A 355 -5.97 -5.95 6.24
CA TRP A 355 -5.67 -4.60 5.78
C TRP A 355 -4.47 -4.59 4.84
N CYS A 356 -4.47 -3.67 3.88
CA CYS A 356 -3.36 -3.53 2.94
C CYS A 356 -2.18 -2.85 3.64
N HIS A 357 -1.10 -3.58 3.83
CA HIS A 357 0.13 -3.08 4.44
C HIS A 357 1.35 -3.80 3.89
N PHE A 358 2.51 -3.30 4.24
CA PHE A 358 3.83 -3.76 3.81
C PHE A 358 4.79 -3.68 5.00
N SER A 359 6.00 -4.25 4.83
CA SER A 359 6.99 -4.35 5.90
C SER A 359 8.38 -3.98 5.40
N GLN A 360 8.98 -2.90 5.90
CA GLN A 360 10.37 -2.58 5.57
C GLN A 360 11.29 -3.07 6.68
N ARG A 361 12.23 -3.94 6.33
CA ARG A 361 13.31 -4.29 7.24
C ARG A 361 14.28 -3.12 7.40
N ILE A 362 14.61 -2.80 8.64
CA ILE A 362 15.57 -1.76 9.00
C ILE A 362 16.67 -2.37 9.87
N GLN A 363 17.87 -1.82 9.72
CA GLN A 363 18.96 -2.08 10.65
C GLN A 363 18.88 -1.08 11.81
N ARG A 364 18.83 -1.60 13.04
CA ARG A 364 18.88 -0.79 14.26
C ARG A 364 20.33 -0.38 14.52
N PRO A 365 20.62 0.92 14.62
CA PRO A 365 21.92 1.37 15.09
C PRO A 365 22.16 0.91 16.54
N SER A 366 23.43 0.86 16.93
CA SER A 366 23.85 0.33 18.24
C SER A 366 23.17 1.05 19.42
N TYR A 367 22.97 2.37 19.33
CA TYR A 367 22.29 3.16 20.36
C TYR A 367 20.80 2.80 20.47
N LEU A 368 20.12 2.50 19.36
CA LEU A 368 18.71 2.11 19.37
C LEU A 368 18.54 0.70 19.91
N MET A 369 19.45 -0.22 19.56
CA MET A 369 19.49 -1.56 20.16
C MET A 369 19.59 -1.48 21.69
N LYS A 370 20.54 -0.66 22.17
CA LYS A 370 20.67 -0.37 23.60
C LYS A 370 19.35 0.14 24.12
N THR A 371 18.81 1.24 23.61
CA THR A 371 17.56 1.91 24.05
C THR A 371 16.37 0.96 24.17
N LYS A 372 16.17 0.08 23.18
CA LYS A 372 15.07 -0.88 23.15
C LYS A 372 15.31 -2.18 23.92
N LYS A 373 16.50 -2.41 24.48
CA LYS A 373 16.93 -3.74 24.97
C LYS A 373 16.74 -4.83 23.90
N ALA A 374 16.97 -4.47 22.63
CA ALA A 374 16.70 -5.35 21.50
C ALA A 374 17.76 -6.45 21.40
N LYS A 375 17.33 -7.69 21.19
CA LYS A 375 18.21 -8.86 20.97
C LYS A 375 18.71 -8.99 19.53
N SER A 376 18.05 -8.32 18.59
CA SER A 376 18.39 -8.34 17.16
C SER A 376 18.65 -6.92 16.67
N ASN A 377 19.63 -6.78 15.77
CA ASN A 377 19.86 -5.55 15.04
C ASN A 377 18.86 -5.34 13.89
N LEU A 378 17.91 -6.25 13.66
CA LEU A 378 16.91 -6.12 12.60
C LEU A 378 15.51 -5.87 13.19
N GLU A 379 14.81 -4.89 12.64
CA GLU A 379 13.40 -4.60 12.91
C GLU A 379 12.62 -4.60 11.59
N ASP A 380 11.39 -5.06 11.61
CA ASP A 380 10.48 -4.96 10.48
C ASP A 380 9.45 -3.85 10.81
N SER A 381 9.51 -2.74 10.08
CA SER A 381 8.64 -1.58 10.23
C SER A 381 7.44 -1.72 9.28
N MET A 382 6.24 -1.89 9.85
CA MET A 382 5.02 -2.09 9.07
C MET A 382 4.38 -0.75 8.69
N TYR A 383 3.94 -0.62 7.44
CA TYR A 383 3.34 0.61 6.93
C TYR A 383 2.25 0.34 5.87
N SER A 384 1.33 1.29 5.75
CA SER A 384 0.35 1.40 4.66
C SER A 384 0.63 2.70 3.93
N TYR A 385 0.51 2.73 2.60
CA TYR A 385 0.83 3.94 1.84
C TYR A 385 0.00 4.04 0.57
N VAL A 386 -0.01 5.23 -0.01
CA VAL A 386 -0.48 5.48 -1.38
C VAL A 386 0.37 6.58 -2.01
N ILE A 387 0.71 6.40 -3.29
CA ILE A 387 1.32 7.40 -4.16
C ILE A 387 0.27 7.78 -5.19
N LEU A 388 -0.15 9.05 -5.19
CA LEU A 388 -1.13 9.63 -6.10
C LEU A 388 -0.44 10.63 -7.01
N ARG A 389 -0.83 10.66 -8.29
CA ARG A 389 -0.35 11.62 -9.28
C ARG A 389 -1.53 12.35 -9.91
N LYS A 390 -1.36 13.63 -10.21
CA LYS A 390 -2.33 14.40 -11.01
C LYS A 390 -2.36 13.91 -12.46
N GLY A 391 -3.53 14.00 -13.07
CA GLY A 391 -3.77 13.55 -14.44
C GLY A 391 -4.23 12.10 -14.55
N ILE A 392 -4.35 11.64 -15.79
CA ILE A 392 -4.94 10.35 -16.14
C ILE A 392 -3.91 9.23 -15.94
N ARG A 393 -4.39 8.07 -15.49
CA ARG A 393 -3.64 6.82 -15.45
C ARG A 393 -3.10 6.48 -16.85
N PRO A 394 -1.81 6.15 -17.02
CA PRO A 394 -1.29 5.68 -18.30
C PRO A 394 -2.12 4.51 -18.84
N GLU A 395 -2.38 4.49 -20.15
CA GLU A 395 -3.16 3.41 -20.76
C GLU A 395 -2.38 2.09 -20.78
N TYR A 396 -3.12 0.97 -20.81
CA TYR A 396 -2.53 -0.34 -20.95
C TYR A 396 -2.21 -0.61 -22.43
N ASN A 397 -0.94 -0.54 -22.79
CA ASN A 397 -0.49 -0.79 -24.15
C ASN A 397 -0.33 -2.29 -24.40
N PHE A 398 -1.33 -2.88 -25.06
CA PHE A 398 -1.29 -4.27 -25.53
C PHE A 398 -0.66 -4.35 -26.92
N SER A 399 0.62 -4.00 -27.05
CA SER A 399 1.32 -4.22 -28.31
C SER A 399 1.67 -5.70 -28.47
N ARG A 400 0.99 -6.38 -29.41
CA ARG A 400 1.37 -7.73 -29.87
C ARG A 400 2.62 -7.71 -30.77
N HIS A 401 2.96 -6.54 -31.29
CA HIS A 401 4.17 -6.37 -32.08
C HIS A 401 5.33 -6.22 -31.11
N LEU A 402 6.21 -7.22 -31.14
CA LEU A 402 7.53 -7.16 -30.55
C LEU A 402 8.27 -5.97 -31.18
N SER A 403 8.11 -4.77 -30.61
CA SER A 403 9.11 -3.72 -30.76
C SER A 403 10.46 -4.37 -30.48
N ASP A 404 11.49 -4.03 -31.25
CA ASP A 404 12.85 -4.48 -30.99
C ASP A 404 13.09 -4.42 -29.47
N PRO A 405 13.43 -5.55 -28.83
CA PRO A 405 13.61 -5.59 -27.39
C PRO A 405 14.51 -4.45 -26.91
N THR A 406 15.54 -4.10 -27.69
CA THR A 406 16.51 -3.05 -27.38
C THR A 406 15.99 -1.62 -27.52
N SER A 407 14.81 -1.41 -28.08
CA SER A 407 14.23 -0.08 -28.31
C SER A 407 13.78 0.61 -27.02
N THR A 408 13.97 1.93 -26.99
CA THR A 408 13.45 2.81 -25.93
C THR A 408 11.92 2.69 -25.79
N LEU A 409 11.22 2.45 -26.91
CA LEU A 409 9.76 2.24 -26.97
C LEU A 409 9.33 1.06 -26.09
N HIS A 410 10.00 -0.09 -26.18
CA HIS A 410 9.69 -1.27 -25.36
C HIS A 410 9.82 -0.98 -23.85
N SER A 411 10.81 -0.19 -23.47
CA SER A 411 11.02 0.20 -22.08
C SER A 411 9.92 1.12 -21.55
N HIS A 412 9.36 1.98 -22.40
CA HIS A 412 8.23 2.85 -22.08
C HIS A 412 6.95 2.03 -21.91
N GLU A 413 6.66 1.13 -22.86
CA GLU A 413 5.52 0.21 -22.78
C GLU A 413 5.52 -0.63 -21.50
N LEU A 414 6.68 -1.15 -21.08
CA LEU A 414 6.80 -1.90 -19.83
C LEU A 414 6.46 -1.05 -18.60
N LYS A 415 6.85 0.24 -18.60
CA LYS A 415 6.52 1.17 -17.51
C LYS A 415 5.02 1.45 -17.47
N ASP A 416 4.39 1.71 -18.61
CA ASP A 416 2.94 1.95 -18.72
C ASP A 416 2.15 0.71 -18.29
N ASN A 417 2.56 -0.46 -18.77
CA ASN A 417 1.96 -1.73 -18.40
C ASN A 417 2.12 -2.04 -16.91
N ALA A 418 3.20 -1.59 -16.27
CA ALA A 418 3.40 -1.78 -14.85
C ALA A 418 2.34 -1.08 -13.98
N TYR A 419 1.65 -0.04 -14.48
CA TYR A 419 0.49 0.55 -13.80
C TYR A 419 -0.66 -0.43 -13.59
N HIS A 420 -0.67 -1.52 -14.35
CA HIS A 420 -1.75 -2.51 -14.40
C HIS A 420 -1.35 -3.89 -13.88
N TRP A 421 -0.08 -4.09 -13.52
CA TRP A 421 0.39 -5.36 -12.97
C TRP A 421 -0.18 -5.60 -11.58
N SER A 422 -0.67 -6.81 -11.35
CA SER A 422 -1.26 -7.16 -10.06
C SER A 422 -0.21 -7.07 -8.95
N ARG A 423 -0.61 -6.57 -7.77
CA ARG A 423 0.29 -6.49 -6.62
C ARG A 423 0.06 -7.64 -5.66
N LEU A 424 1.12 -8.31 -5.23
CA LEU A 424 1.04 -9.32 -4.19
C LEU A 424 0.67 -8.67 -2.86
N ILE A 425 -0.48 -9.05 -2.31
CA ILE A 425 -0.96 -8.56 -1.02
C ILE A 425 -0.56 -9.48 0.15
N LEU A 426 0.00 -10.66 -0.16
CA LEU A 426 0.49 -11.65 0.80
C LEU A 426 1.78 -12.32 0.29
N PRO A 427 2.61 -12.90 1.19
CA PRO A 427 3.74 -13.73 0.79
C PRO A 427 3.31 -14.92 -0.10
N PRO A 428 3.99 -15.19 -1.22
CA PRO A 428 3.69 -16.35 -2.07
C PRO A 428 3.85 -17.68 -1.34
N MET A 429 2.88 -18.59 -1.52
CA MET A 429 2.95 -19.95 -0.99
C MET A 429 3.59 -20.87 -2.02
N LYS A 430 4.79 -21.38 -1.69
CA LYS A 430 5.56 -22.29 -2.55
C LYS A 430 5.06 -23.72 -2.34
N ARG A 431 4.44 -24.33 -3.35
CA ARG A 431 3.96 -25.72 -3.33
C ARG A 431 4.74 -26.58 -4.33
N LYS A 432 4.58 -27.91 -4.25
CA LYS A 432 5.20 -28.82 -5.23
C LYS A 432 4.58 -28.57 -6.61
N GLY A 433 5.39 -28.08 -7.55
CA GLY A 433 5.01 -27.90 -8.95
C GLY A 433 4.20 -26.64 -9.29
N HIS A 434 3.81 -25.83 -8.30
CA HIS A 434 3.10 -24.56 -8.53
C HIS A 434 3.34 -23.57 -7.37
N ILE A 435 3.17 -22.28 -7.66
CA ILE A 435 3.20 -21.19 -6.67
C ILE A 435 1.79 -20.61 -6.57
N VAL A 436 1.29 -20.45 -5.34
CA VAL A 436 0.00 -19.81 -5.08
C VAL A 436 0.26 -18.38 -4.61
N MET A 437 -0.43 -17.41 -5.21
CA MET A 437 -0.28 -15.99 -4.90
C MET A 437 -1.64 -15.34 -4.73
N ASP A 438 -1.80 -14.50 -3.70
CA ASP A 438 -2.96 -13.64 -3.53
C ASP A 438 -2.58 -12.22 -3.95
N VAL A 439 -3.31 -11.68 -4.92
CA VAL A 439 -2.96 -10.43 -5.59
C VAL A 439 -4.13 -9.45 -5.63
N CYS A 440 -3.83 -8.16 -5.47
CA CYS A 440 -4.73 -7.09 -5.84
C CYS A 440 -4.66 -6.90 -7.35
N HIS A 441 -5.76 -7.15 -8.04
CA HIS A 441 -5.86 -7.13 -9.49
C HIS A 441 -6.31 -5.75 -10.00
N LYS A 442 -5.96 -5.40 -11.24
CA LYS A 442 -6.33 -4.11 -11.87
C LYS A 442 -7.83 -3.83 -11.96
N LYS A 443 -8.67 -4.85 -11.79
CA LYS A 443 -10.14 -4.73 -11.73
C LYS A 443 -10.66 -4.26 -10.36
N GLY A 444 -9.80 -4.06 -9.35
CA GLY A 444 -10.24 -3.72 -8.00
C GLY A 444 -10.77 -4.90 -7.19
N VAL A 445 -10.27 -6.10 -7.49
CA VAL A 445 -10.62 -7.35 -6.81
C VAL A 445 -9.35 -8.02 -6.27
N ILE A 446 -9.49 -8.81 -5.20
CA ILE A 446 -8.45 -9.72 -4.75
C ILE A 446 -8.66 -11.08 -5.39
N GLU A 447 -7.64 -11.58 -6.07
CA GLU A 447 -7.64 -12.87 -6.74
C GLU A 447 -6.56 -13.78 -6.17
N ARG A 448 -6.87 -15.07 -6.08
CA ARG A 448 -5.89 -16.13 -5.83
C ARG A 448 -5.50 -16.79 -7.14
N CYS A 449 -4.24 -16.65 -7.51
CA CYS A 449 -3.68 -17.17 -8.75
C CYS A 449 -2.72 -18.33 -8.47
N ASN A 450 -2.79 -19.35 -9.32
CA ASN A 450 -1.84 -20.47 -9.30
C ASN A 450 -0.92 -20.36 -10.51
N ILE A 451 0.39 -20.31 -10.28
CA ILE A 451 1.42 -20.30 -11.33
C ILE A 451 2.09 -21.67 -11.36
N PRO A 452 1.62 -22.61 -12.21
CA PRO A 452 2.22 -23.94 -12.31
C PRO A 452 3.53 -23.90 -13.08
N LYS A 453 4.40 -24.88 -12.84
CA LYS A 453 5.64 -25.07 -13.61
C LYS A 453 5.38 -25.26 -15.11
N SER A 454 4.21 -25.81 -15.46
CA SER A 454 3.74 -25.99 -16.83
C SER A 454 3.26 -24.71 -17.53
N GLN A 455 3.15 -23.58 -16.83
CA GLN A 455 2.85 -22.29 -17.44
C GLN A 455 4.05 -21.74 -18.22
N GLY A 456 5.26 -22.03 -17.76
CA GLY A 456 6.49 -21.60 -18.40
C GLY A 456 7.61 -21.37 -17.40
N LYS A 457 8.85 -21.43 -17.89
CA LYS A 457 10.05 -21.35 -17.03
C LYS A 457 10.24 -19.95 -16.44
N ILE A 458 9.85 -18.90 -17.17
CA ILE A 458 10.05 -17.51 -16.77
C ILE A 458 9.04 -17.14 -15.69
N GLU A 459 7.76 -17.37 -15.97
CA GLU A 459 6.60 -17.09 -15.12
C GLU A 459 6.74 -17.82 -13.78
N TYR A 460 7.07 -19.12 -13.83
CA TYR A 460 7.27 -19.92 -12.61
C TYR A 460 8.49 -19.46 -11.80
N ARG A 461 9.60 -19.11 -12.48
CA ARG A 461 10.81 -18.63 -11.80
C ARG A 461 10.56 -17.27 -11.14
N ASP A 462 9.88 -16.37 -11.83
CA ASP A 462 9.52 -15.05 -11.33
C ASP A 462 8.58 -15.21 -10.13
N ALA A 463 7.50 -15.99 -10.25
CA ALA A 463 6.57 -16.27 -9.13
C ALA A 463 7.27 -16.91 -7.91
N LYS A 464 8.20 -17.85 -8.14
CA LYS A 464 8.97 -18.48 -7.05
C LYS A 464 9.89 -17.49 -6.32
N LYS A 465 10.35 -16.47 -7.03
CA LYS A 465 11.24 -15.43 -6.52
C LYS A 465 10.49 -14.24 -5.94
N SER A 466 9.23 -14.02 -6.30
CA SER A 466 8.39 -12.93 -5.81
C SER A 466 8.28 -12.94 -4.28
N MET A 467 8.14 -11.75 -3.73
CA MET A 467 7.94 -11.48 -2.31
C MET A 467 6.63 -10.70 -2.11
N TRP A 468 6.19 -10.62 -0.86
CA TRP A 468 5.04 -9.78 -0.52
C TRP A 468 5.29 -8.34 -0.98
N GLY A 469 4.30 -7.72 -1.60
CA GLY A 469 4.37 -6.37 -2.13
C GLY A 469 4.87 -6.28 -3.56
N ASP A 470 5.53 -7.30 -4.11
CA ASP A 470 5.99 -7.29 -5.51
C ASP A 470 4.82 -7.11 -6.49
N LEU A 471 5.10 -6.46 -7.62
CA LEU A 471 4.23 -6.52 -8.79
C LEU A 471 4.46 -7.82 -9.54
N PHE A 472 3.40 -8.36 -10.12
CA PHE A 472 3.45 -9.58 -10.91
C PHE A 472 2.95 -9.31 -12.33
N PRO A 473 3.85 -9.37 -13.33
CA PRO A 473 3.55 -8.97 -14.71
C PRO A 473 2.88 -10.06 -15.53
N HIS A 474 2.88 -11.31 -15.04
CA HIS A 474 2.45 -12.46 -15.81
C HIS A 474 0.98 -12.78 -15.52
N PRO A 475 0.10 -12.85 -16.53
CA PRO A 475 -1.24 -13.37 -16.32
C PRO A 475 -1.16 -14.86 -15.94
N PRO A 476 -2.01 -15.36 -15.03
CA PRO A 476 -2.03 -16.79 -14.71
C PRO A 476 -2.59 -17.60 -15.88
N LYS A 477 -2.07 -18.83 -16.07
CA LYS A 477 -2.55 -19.76 -17.13
C LYS A 477 -4.04 -20.05 -17.02
N ASN A 478 -4.52 -20.23 -15.79
CA ASN A 478 -5.93 -20.38 -15.48
C ASN A 478 -6.39 -19.11 -14.77
N PRO A 479 -7.64 -18.64 -15.01
CA PRO A 479 -8.18 -17.49 -14.29
C PRO A 479 -8.04 -17.66 -12.78
N GLY A 480 -7.64 -16.57 -12.11
CA GLY A 480 -7.56 -16.52 -10.66
C GLY A 480 -8.94 -16.70 -10.03
N VAL A 481 -8.98 -17.32 -8.84
CA VAL A 481 -10.22 -17.41 -8.07
C VAL A 481 -10.39 -16.09 -7.31
N GLN A 482 -11.43 -15.33 -7.63
CA GLN A 482 -11.78 -14.12 -6.88
C GLN A 482 -12.06 -14.48 -5.41
N ARG A 483 -11.33 -13.83 -4.51
CA ARG A 483 -11.45 -13.98 -3.05
C ARG A 483 -12.26 -12.83 -2.47
N LEU A 484 -12.08 -11.62 -2.97
CA LEU A 484 -12.74 -10.41 -2.48
C LEU A 484 -12.95 -9.44 -3.64
N GLY A 485 -14.05 -8.69 -3.62
CA GLY A 485 -14.34 -7.64 -4.59
C GLY A 485 -15.43 -6.73 -4.07
N VAL A 486 -15.48 -5.51 -4.57
CA VAL A 486 -16.59 -4.59 -4.28
C VAL A 486 -17.75 -5.01 -5.16
N ILE A 487 -18.80 -5.57 -4.57
CA ILE A 487 -20.04 -5.89 -5.24
C ILE A 487 -20.66 -4.56 -5.69
N THR A 488 -20.68 -4.28 -6.99
CA THR A 488 -21.46 -3.14 -7.49
C THR A 488 -22.95 -3.52 -7.46
N SER A 489 -23.86 -2.54 -7.39
CA SER A 489 -25.30 -2.84 -7.30
C SER A 489 -25.80 -3.72 -8.45
N GLY A 490 -25.18 -3.66 -9.64
CA GLY A 490 -25.49 -4.52 -10.78
C GLY A 490 -24.96 -5.96 -10.68
N ASP A 491 -23.96 -6.22 -9.83
CA ASP A 491 -23.39 -7.56 -9.64
C ASP A 491 -24.24 -8.44 -8.71
N ARG A 492 -25.09 -7.85 -7.86
CA ARG A 492 -26.02 -8.61 -7.00
C ARG A 492 -27.01 -9.43 -7.83
N ASP A 493 -27.54 -8.83 -8.89
CA ASP A 493 -28.50 -9.49 -9.78
C ASP A 493 -27.83 -10.57 -10.64
N ALA A 494 -26.55 -10.41 -10.96
CA ALA A 494 -25.76 -11.39 -11.70
C ALA A 494 -25.36 -12.58 -10.81
N ASP A 495 -24.88 -12.34 -9.59
CA ASP A 495 -24.58 -13.39 -8.60
C ASP A 495 -25.84 -14.16 -8.19
N GLU A 496 -26.98 -13.49 -8.04
CA GLU A 496 -28.24 -14.16 -7.71
C GLU A 496 -28.71 -15.06 -8.87
N ARG A 497 -28.59 -14.60 -10.12
CA ARG A 497 -28.85 -15.40 -11.33
C ARG A 497 -27.89 -16.58 -11.47
N GLU A 498 -26.60 -16.40 -11.18
CA GLU A 498 -25.59 -17.47 -11.26
C GLU A 498 -25.77 -18.49 -10.11
N MET A 499 -26.10 -18.03 -8.90
CA MET A 499 -26.40 -18.90 -7.75
C MET A 499 -27.71 -19.68 -7.95
N LEU A 500 -28.73 -19.07 -8.58
CA LEU A 500 -29.96 -19.75 -9.03
C LEU A 500 -29.67 -20.77 -10.14
N ALA A 501 -28.79 -20.47 -11.09
CA ALA A 501 -28.37 -21.39 -12.14
C ALA A 501 -27.58 -22.59 -11.60
N MET A 502 -26.73 -22.38 -10.57
CA MET A 502 -26.01 -23.47 -9.89
C MET A 502 -26.94 -24.36 -9.05
N LYS A 503 -27.95 -23.78 -8.37
CA LYS A 503 -28.98 -24.56 -7.65
C LYS A 503 -29.81 -25.43 -8.61
N ARG A 504 -30.10 -24.94 -9.83
CA ARG A 504 -30.79 -25.71 -10.88
C ARG A 504 -29.95 -26.89 -11.40
N LYS A 505 -28.61 -26.77 -11.45
CA LYS A 505 -27.72 -27.84 -11.91
C LYS A 505 -27.42 -28.93 -10.86
N GLY A 506 -27.67 -28.67 -9.57
CA GLY A 506 -27.44 -29.64 -8.47
C GLY A 506 -28.69 -30.18 -7.77
N GLY A 507 -29.89 -29.77 -8.18
CA GLY A 507 -31.11 -29.88 -7.36
C GLY A 507 -31.99 -31.11 -7.53
N ALA A 508 -31.86 -31.90 -8.60
CA ALA A 508 -32.84 -32.96 -8.86
C ALA A 508 -32.66 -34.21 -7.97
N LYS A 509 -31.41 -34.68 -7.76
CA LYS A 509 -31.15 -35.96 -7.06
C LYS A 509 -31.08 -35.85 -5.52
N VAL A 510 -30.84 -34.66 -4.97
CA VAL A 510 -30.71 -34.46 -3.51
C VAL A 510 -32.08 -34.28 -2.83
N LEU A 511 -33.08 -33.79 -3.56
CA LEU A 511 -34.42 -33.57 -3.02
C LEU A 511 -35.19 -34.88 -2.79
N GLU A 512 -34.96 -35.88 -3.64
CA GLU A 512 -35.60 -37.21 -3.56
C GLU A 512 -35.08 -38.01 -2.36
N GLY A 513 -33.77 -38.00 -2.11
CA GLY A 513 -33.16 -38.66 -0.95
C GLY A 513 -33.56 -38.02 0.39
N LYS A 514 -33.75 -36.70 0.42
CA LYS A 514 -34.23 -36.00 1.63
C LYS A 514 -35.70 -36.27 1.93
N LYS A 515 -36.55 -36.43 0.91
CA LYS A 515 -37.96 -36.83 1.08
C LYS A 515 -38.08 -38.24 1.66
N GLN A 516 -37.26 -39.19 1.19
CA GLN A 516 -37.22 -40.56 1.75
C GLN A 516 -36.69 -40.58 3.18
N GLN A 517 -35.66 -39.78 3.51
CA GLN A 517 -35.12 -39.70 4.87
C GLN A 517 -36.10 -39.08 5.87
N GLN A 518 -36.89 -38.08 5.43
CA GLN A 518 -37.91 -37.43 6.25
C GLN A 518 -39.17 -38.28 6.43
N GLN A 519 -39.50 -39.15 5.46
CA GLN A 519 -40.54 -40.18 5.62
C GLN A 519 -40.09 -41.30 6.57
N LEU A 520 -38.81 -41.69 6.55
CA LEU A 520 -38.27 -42.68 7.49
C LEU A 520 -38.24 -42.15 8.93
N LEU A 521 -37.87 -40.88 9.13
CA LEU A 521 -37.85 -40.24 10.46
C LEU A 521 -39.26 -40.12 11.05
N LYS A 522 -40.27 -39.77 10.23
CA LYS A 522 -41.66 -39.73 10.68
C LYS A 522 -42.23 -41.10 11.04
N ALA A 523 -41.77 -42.18 10.39
CA ALA A 523 -42.16 -43.55 10.71
C ALA A 523 -41.48 -44.09 11.99
N ILE A 524 -40.36 -43.47 12.41
CA ILE A 524 -39.67 -43.77 13.67
C ILE A 524 -40.34 -43.00 14.82
N GLU A 525 -40.70 -41.73 14.60
CA GLU A 525 -41.36 -40.88 15.60
C GLU A 525 -42.81 -41.31 15.90
N SER A 526 -43.48 -42.03 14.99
CA SER A 526 -44.85 -42.54 15.22
C SER A 526 -44.90 -43.87 15.98
N LYS A 527 -43.78 -44.35 16.54
CA LYS A 527 -43.71 -45.63 17.28
C LYS A 527 -43.35 -45.50 18.77
N ASP A 528 -43.16 -44.27 19.27
CA ASP A 528 -42.73 -44.01 20.65
C ASP A 528 -43.84 -43.48 21.58
N ASP A 529 -45.10 -43.80 21.29
CA ASP A 529 -46.22 -43.63 22.25
C ASP A 529 -46.82 -45.00 22.60
N GLY A 530 -46.28 -45.67 23.62
CA GLY A 530 -46.98 -46.78 24.27
C GLY A 530 -46.11 -47.91 24.83
N ASP A 531 -45.86 -47.81 26.14
CA ASP A 531 -45.78 -48.89 27.12
C ASP A 531 -44.46 -49.68 27.33
N HIS A 532 -44.22 -49.92 28.62
CA HIS A 532 -43.05 -50.53 29.24
C HIS A 532 -42.87 -52.03 28.90
N GLY A 533 -41.61 -52.48 28.82
CA GLY A 533 -41.26 -53.84 29.24
C GLY A 533 -40.30 -54.62 28.35
N LEU A 534 -39.09 -54.84 28.89
CA LEU A 534 -38.34 -56.11 28.89
C LEU A 534 -37.91 -56.79 27.56
N ILE A 535 -36.62 -57.13 27.53
CA ILE A 535 -35.99 -58.31 26.90
C ILE A 535 -35.32 -58.14 25.51
N SER A 536 -33.98 -58.04 25.60
CA SER A 536 -32.94 -58.80 24.88
C SER A 536 -32.64 -58.59 23.37
N ASN A 537 -31.32 -58.52 23.12
CA ASN A 537 -30.58 -59.18 22.04
C ASN A 537 -31.23 -59.26 20.65
N GLN A 538 -30.82 -58.35 19.77
CA GLN A 538 -30.27 -58.66 18.43
C GLN A 538 -30.03 -57.36 17.64
N VAL A 539 -28.85 -56.74 17.81
CA VAL A 539 -28.35 -55.79 16.81
C VAL A 539 -27.31 -56.51 15.97
N ASN A 540 -27.75 -56.97 14.81
CA ASN A 540 -26.94 -57.63 13.82
C ASN A 540 -25.85 -56.67 13.29
N ASN A 541 -24.61 -57.16 13.28
CA ASN A 541 -23.34 -56.43 13.14
C ASN A 541 -23.06 -55.87 11.72
N LYS A 542 -24.09 -55.65 10.90
CA LYS A 542 -23.96 -55.24 9.48
C LYS A 542 -24.20 -53.74 9.24
N SER A 543 -24.99 -53.06 10.08
CA SER A 543 -25.31 -51.64 9.89
C SER A 543 -24.26 -50.69 10.47
N LEU A 544 -23.53 -51.11 11.51
CA LEU A 544 -22.45 -50.32 12.13
C LEU A 544 -21.15 -50.27 11.30
N LYS A 545 -20.94 -51.21 10.37
CA LYS A 545 -19.79 -51.18 9.46
C LYS A 545 -19.92 -50.17 8.31
N LYS A 546 -21.14 -49.76 7.94
CA LYS A 546 -21.37 -48.82 6.83
C LYS A 546 -21.24 -47.33 7.25
N LEU A 547 -21.30 -47.04 8.55
CA LEU A 547 -21.15 -45.68 9.11
C LEU A 547 -19.70 -45.29 9.43
N LYS A 548 -18.73 -46.20 9.34
CA LYS A 548 -17.30 -45.91 9.57
C LYS A 548 -16.48 -45.66 8.29
N GLN A 549 -17.10 -45.65 7.12
CA GLN A 549 -16.40 -45.42 5.83
C GLN A 549 -16.71 -44.06 5.16
N ILE A 550 -17.39 -43.14 5.85
CA ILE A 550 -17.55 -41.76 5.40
C ILE A 550 -17.17 -40.83 6.56
N ASN A 551 -15.86 -40.65 6.73
CA ASN A 551 -15.25 -39.46 7.33
C ASN A 551 -13.80 -39.34 6.88
#